data_AF-A0A224YS21-F1
#
_entry.id   AF-A0A224YS21-F1
#
_cell.length_a   1.000
_cell.length_b   1.000
_cell.length_c   1.000
_cell.angle_alpha   90.00
_cell.angle_beta   90.00
_cell.angle_gamma   90.00
#
_symmetry.space_group_name_H-M   'P 1'
#
loop_
_entity.id
_entity.type
_entity.pdbx_description
1 polymer ?
#
loop_
_entity_poly.entity_id
_entity_poly.type
_entity_poly.pdbx_seq_one_letter_code
_entity_poly.pdbx_strand_id
1 'polypeptide(L)'
;MRQPRVASRGPLVTDMFRREHKHPDEEVRYFERGTGFLDVRDKSDRWLRVQVQAGHLLVLPPQIYHRFSPATQQEEIVVHRLFEDVDTWTADFRDEEGDQ
;
A
#
# COMPACT_ATOMS: atom_id res chain seq x y z
N MET A 1 -10.33 -2.12 -38.60
CA MET A 1 -10.46 -1.74 -37.17
C MET A 1 -9.66 -2.76 -36.36
N ARG A 2 -8.59 -2.32 -35.68
CA ARG A 2 -7.79 -3.21 -34.82
C ARG A 2 -8.36 -3.13 -33.42
N GLN A 3 -8.78 -4.26 -32.86
CA GLN A 3 -9.19 -4.33 -31.46
C GLN A 3 -8.01 -3.96 -30.56
N PRO A 4 -8.22 -3.20 -29.46
CA PRO A 4 -7.16 -2.99 -28.49
C PRO A 4 -6.87 -4.32 -27.79
N ARG A 5 -5.61 -4.75 -27.82
CA ARG A 5 -5.13 -5.87 -27.00
C ARG A 5 -5.09 -5.39 -25.56
N VAL A 6 -5.93 -5.97 -24.71
CA VAL A 6 -5.76 -5.86 -23.25
C VAL A 6 -4.44 -6.55 -22.91
N ALA A 7 -3.48 -5.78 -22.41
CA ALA A 7 -2.21 -6.32 -21.95
C ALA A 7 -2.47 -7.32 -20.80
N SER A 8 -1.84 -8.49 -20.91
CA SER A 8 -1.90 -9.58 -19.94
C SER A 8 -1.53 -9.10 -18.54
N ARG A 9 -2.34 -9.50 -17.54
CA ARG A 9 -2.08 -9.36 -16.11
C ARG A 9 -0.67 -9.87 -15.77
N GLY A 10 0.22 -8.96 -15.38
CA GLY A 10 1.45 -9.32 -14.67
C GLY A 10 1.15 -9.96 -13.31
N PRO A 11 2.16 -10.49 -12.61
CA PRO A 11 1.98 -11.00 -11.25
C PRO A 11 1.32 -9.93 -10.40
N LEU A 12 0.32 -10.32 -9.60
CA LEU A 12 -0.50 -9.40 -8.83
C LEU A 12 0.42 -8.63 -7.86
N VAL A 13 0.52 -7.32 -8.11
CA VAL A 13 1.16 -6.30 -7.27
C VAL A 13 0.73 -6.38 -5.77
N THR A 14 -0.31 -7.16 -5.43
CA THR A 14 -0.82 -7.36 -4.08
C THR A 14 0.14 -8.01 -3.08
N ASP A 15 1.06 -8.89 -3.48
CA ASP A 15 1.86 -9.63 -2.48
C ASP A 15 2.96 -8.76 -1.85
N MET A 16 3.51 -7.80 -2.59
CA MET A 16 4.50 -6.87 -2.06
C MET A 16 3.90 -5.94 -1.02
N PHE A 17 2.68 -5.45 -1.23
CA PHE A 17 2.03 -4.53 -0.29
C PHE A 17 1.59 -5.19 1.02
N ARG A 18 1.37 -6.51 1.01
CA ARG A 18 1.00 -7.26 2.22
C ARG A 18 2.18 -7.53 3.14
N ARG A 19 3.40 -7.58 2.60
CA ARG A 19 4.61 -7.74 3.39
C ARG A 19 4.89 -6.43 4.13
N GLU A 20 5.28 -6.53 5.39
CA GLU A 20 5.66 -5.36 6.19
C GLU A 20 6.89 -4.68 5.59
N HIS A 21 6.79 -3.37 5.35
CA HIS A 21 7.86 -2.56 4.75
C HIS A 21 7.79 -1.11 5.22
N LYS A 22 8.82 -0.34 4.87
CA LYS A 22 8.89 1.10 5.07
C LYS A 22 9.50 1.79 3.85
N HIS A 23 9.31 3.10 3.77
CA HIS A 23 9.86 3.96 2.72
C HIS A 23 10.79 5.03 3.31
N PRO A 24 11.82 5.46 2.57
CA PRO A 24 12.67 6.58 2.96
C PRO A 24 11.97 7.92 2.91
N ASP A 25 10.91 8.03 2.10
CA ASP A 25 10.09 9.22 1.90
C ASP A 25 8.66 8.98 2.39
N GLU A 26 7.85 10.03 2.35
CA GLU A 26 6.42 9.94 2.68
C GLU A 26 5.68 9.02 1.71
N GLU A 27 4.72 8.26 2.24
CA GLU A 27 3.76 7.54 1.40
C GLU A 27 2.41 8.26 1.42
N VAL A 28 2.11 8.97 0.32
CA VAL A 28 0.86 9.72 0.14
C VAL A 28 -0.07 8.97 -0.83
N ARG A 29 -1.30 8.71 -0.37
CA ARG A 29 -2.31 7.90 -1.07
C ARG A 29 -3.69 8.53 -0.99
N TYR A 30 -4.29 8.83 -2.14
CA TYR A 30 -5.71 9.19 -2.22
C TYR A 30 -6.51 8.01 -2.79
N PHE A 31 -7.46 7.48 -2.02
CA PHE A 31 -8.27 6.34 -2.39
C PHE A 31 -9.46 6.82 -3.24
N GLU A 32 -9.42 6.57 -4.55
CA GLU A 32 -10.53 6.91 -5.46
C GLU A 32 -11.67 5.89 -5.35
N ARG A 33 -11.34 4.61 -5.20
CA ARG A 33 -12.31 3.50 -5.14
C ARG A 33 -11.81 2.37 -4.24
N GLY A 34 -12.75 1.63 -3.66
CA GLY A 34 -12.52 0.41 -2.90
C GLY A 34 -12.31 0.64 -1.40
N THR A 35 -12.20 -0.45 -0.65
CA THR A 35 -11.97 -0.44 0.80
C THR A 35 -10.77 -1.30 1.17
N GLY A 36 -9.94 -0.83 2.11
CA GLY A 36 -8.77 -1.59 2.55
C GLY A 36 -8.41 -1.33 4.01
N PHE A 37 -7.35 -2.00 4.44
CA PHE A 37 -6.73 -1.83 5.74
C PHE A 37 -5.26 -1.50 5.55
N LEU A 38 -4.84 -0.43 6.19
CA LEU A 38 -3.45 -0.08 6.39
C LEU A 38 -3.09 -0.42 7.83
N ASP A 39 -2.20 -1.39 8.00
CA ASP A 39 -1.64 -1.70 9.31
C ASP A 39 -0.34 -0.92 9.47
N VAL A 40 -0.17 -0.19 10.58
CA VAL A 40 1.03 0.57 10.92
C VAL A 40 1.54 0.16 12.30
N ARG A 41 2.86 0.13 12.50
CA ARG A 41 3.44 -0.14 13.82
C ARG A 41 3.36 1.12 14.71
N ASP A 42 2.90 0.94 15.95
CA ASP A 42 3.00 1.98 16.98
C ASP A 42 4.41 2.01 17.62
N LYS A 43 4.62 2.92 18.57
CA LYS A 43 5.92 3.05 19.28
C LYS A 43 6.30 1.83 20.12
N SER A 44 5.36 0.93 20.39
CA SER A 44 5.56 -0.32 21.12
C SER A 44 5.59 -1.52 20.16
N ASP A 45 5.78 -1.27 18.86
CA ASP A 45 5.83 -2.28 17.80
C ASP A 45 4.54 -3.10 17.65
N ARG A 46 3.39 -2.55 18.06
CA ARG A 46 2.09 -3.19 17.92
C ARG A 46 1.38 -2.71 16.67
N TRP A 47 0.60 -3.59 16.05
CA TRP A 47 -0.23 -3.22 14.90
C TRP A 47 -1.40 -2.31 15.30
N LEU A 48 -1.47 -1.15 14.67
CA LEU A 48 -2.66 -0.31 14.59
C LEU A 48 -3.26 -0.44 13.18
N ARG A 49 -4.51 -0.87 13.12
CA ARG A 49 -5.24 -1.05 11.85
C ARG A 49 -6.09 0.17 11.53
N VAL A 50 -5.86 0.77 10.38
CA VAL A 50 -6.65 1.88 9.83
C VAL A 50 -7.48 1.38 8.65
N GLN A 51 -8.79 1.49 8.74
CA GLN A 51 -9.67 1.25 7.59
C GLN A 51 -9.66 2.48 6.68
N VAL A 52 -9.50 2.25 5.38
CA VAL A 52 -9.52 3.28 4.33
C VAL A 52 -10.60 2.93 3.31
N GLN A 53 -11.24 3.95 2.74
CA GLN A 53 -12.29 3.82 1.72
C GLN A 53 -12.20 4.98 0.73
N ALA A 54 -13.01 4.92 -0.33
CA ALA A 54 -13.10 5.98 -1.34
C ALA A 54 -13.28 7.38 -0.70
N GLY A 55 -12.51 8.35 -1.19
CA GLY A 55 -12.47 9.73 -0.69
C GLY A 55 -11.46 9.98 0.43
N HIS A 56 -10.83 8.95 1.00
CA HIS A 56 -9.81 9.14 2.04
C HIS A 56 -8.45 9.52 1.42
N LEU A 57 -7.80 10.52 2.01
CA LEU A 57 -6.39 10.85 1.79
C LEU A 57 -5.60 10.38 3.01
N LEU A 58 -4.52 9.65 2.77
CA LEU A 58 -3.62 9.17 3.80
C LEU A 58 -2.19 9.58 3.50
N VAL A 59 -1.48 10.00 4.54
CA VAL A 59 -0.06 10.37 4.52
C VAL A 59 0.63 9.56 5.61
N LEU A 60 1.54 8.68 5.22
CA LEU A 60 2.44 8.02 6.15
C LEU A 60 3.76 8.78 6.23
N PRO A 61 4.27 9.05 7.44
CA PRO A 61 5.58 9.64 7.59
C PRO A 61 6.68 8.67 7.10
N PRO A 62 7.86 9.19 6.76
CA PRO A 62 9.02 8.35 6.41
C PRO A 62 9.37 7.34 7.51
N GLN A 63 9.97 6.22 7.11
CA GLN A 63 10.52 5.18 8.00
C GLN A 63 9.52 4.45 8.89
N ILE A 64 8.20 4.65 8.73
CA ILE A 64 7.20 3.88 9.47
C ILE A 64 6.98 2.51 8.85
N TYR A 65 7.03 1.45 9.67
CA TYR A 65 6.65 0.11 9.21
C TYR A 65 5.14 0.02 9.01
N HIS A 66 4.76 -0.43 7.82
CA HIS A 66 3.38 -0.56 7.42
C HIS A 66 3.18 -1.70 6.41
N ARG A 67 1.91 -2.07 6.22
CA ARG A 67 1.46 -2.94 5.15
C ARG A 67 0.02 -2.61 4.76
N PHE A 68 -0.35 -2.97 3.55
CA PHE A 68 -1.68 -2.75 3.02
C PHE A 68 -2.35 -4.07 2.60
N SER A 69 -3.65 -4.15 2.87
CA SER A 69 -4.48 -5.27 2.43
C SER A 69 -5.86 -4.78 1.96
N PRO A 70 -6.38 -5.31 0.85
CA PRO A 70 -7.79 -5.09 0.49
C PRO A 70 -8.74 -5.67 1.53
N ALA A 71 -9.92 -5.07 1.70
CA ALA A 71 -10.91 -5.52 2.69
C ALA A 71 -11.44 -6.94 2.39
N THR A 72 -11.50 -7.31 1.12
CA THR A 72 -11.86 -8.67 0.66
C THR A 72 -10.92 -9.10 -0.47
N GLN A 73 -10.89 -10.40 -0.80
CA GLN A 73 -10.08 -10.91 -1.91
C GLN A 73 -10.56 -10.44 -3.29
N GLN A 74 -11.84 -10.08 -3.41
CA GLN A 74 -12.48 -9.63 -4.65
C GLN A 74 -12.52 -8.10 -4.75
N GLU A 75 -12.04 -7.39 -3.73
CA GLU A 75 -12.07 -5.94 -3.66
C GLU A 75 -11.17 -5.32 -4.75
N GLU A 76 -11.72 -4.37 -5.49
CA GLU A 76 -10.99 -3.58 -6.47
C GLU A 76 -10.69 -2.20 -5.90
N ILE A 77 -9.40 -1.86 -5.82
CA ILE A 77 -8.94 -0.62 -5.19
C ILE A 77 -8.24 0.23 -6.23
N VAL A 78 -8.63 1.50 -6.31
CA VAL A 78 -7.95 2.50 -7.13
C VAL A 78 -7.42 3.59 -6.23
N VAL A 79 -6.13 3.84 -6.35
CA VAL A 79 -5.40 4.79 -5.51
C VAL A 79 -4.55 5.68 -6.39
N HIS A 80 -4.64 6.98 -6.17
CA HIS A 80 -3.68 7.93 -6.69
C HIS A 80 -2.48 8.00 -5.75
N ARG A 81 -1.29 7.86 -6.32
CA ARG A 81 -0.02 7.99 -5.61
C ARG A 81 0.53 9.39 -5.87
N LEU A 82 0.85 10.12 -4.81
CA LEU A 82 1.41 11.47 -4.89
C LEU A 82 2.86 11.42 -4.40
N PHE A 83 3.75 12.12 -5.11
CA PHE A 83 5.19 12.20 -4.82
C PHE A 83 5.66 13.65 -5.01
N GLU A 84 6.58 14.12 -4.17
CA GLU A 84 7.17 15.47 -4.31
C GLU A 84 8.25 15.51 -5.40
N ASP A 85 9.10 14.48 -5.50
CA ASP A 85 10.17 14.35 -6.51
C ASP A 85 10.33 12.89 -6.98
N VAL A 86 11.04 12.71 -8.11
CA VAL A 86 11.38 11.49 -8.87
C VAL A 86 10.74 10.18 -8.35
N ASP A 87 9.86 9.57 -9.16
CA ASP A 87 9.02 8.37 -8.93
C ASP A 87 9.77 7.08 -8.52
N THR A 88 10.53 7.14 -7.42
CA THR A 88 11.33 6.02 -6.91
C THR A 88 10.65 5.51 -5.65
N TRP A 89 9.81 4.49 -5.81
CA TRP A 89 9.20 3.80 -4.68
C TRP A 89 10.11 2.66 -4.24
N THR A 90 11.06 2.97 -3.36
CA THR A 90 11.94 1.97 -2.75
C THR A 90 11.30 1.43 -1.47
N ALA A 91 10.93 0.15 -1.47
CA ALA A 91 10.45 -0.55 -0.28
C ALA A 91 11.62 -1.24 0.44
N ASP A 92 11.78 -0.94 1.73
CA ASP A 92 12.67 -1.66 2.63
C ASP A 92 11.82 -2.62 3.48
N PHE A 93 11.92 -3.92 3.19
CA PHE A 93 11.11 -4.96 3.84
C PHE A 93 11.71 -5.32 5.19
N ARG A 94 10.85 -5.50 6.20
CA ARG A 94 11.29 -6.00 7.50
C ARG A 94 11.60 -7.50 7.40
N ASP A 95 12.69 -7.93 8.03
CA ASP A 95 13.03 -9.35 8.16
C ASP A 95 11.93 -10.10 8.95
N GLU A 96 11.69 -11.37 8.60
CA GLU A 96 10.56 -12.18 9.10
C GLU A 96 10.65 -12.58 10.59
N GLU A 97 11.67 -12.15 11.34
CA GLU A 97 11.86 -12.51 12.76
C GLU A 97 10.91 -11.79 13.74
N GLY A 98 10.00 -10.93 13.25
CA GLY A 98 9.19 -10.02 14.06
C GLY A 98 7.74 -10.43 14.38
N ASP A 99 7.30 -11.64 14.01
CA ASP A 99 5.96 -12.16 14.35
C ASP A 99 6.00 -13.08 15.60
N GLN A 100 6.65 -12.63 16.68
CA GLN A 100 6.57 -13.26 18.01
C GLN A 100 5.40 -12.71 18.83
#